data_AF-A0A536HUR1-F1
#
_entry.id   AF-A0A536HUR1-F1
#
_cell.length_a   1.000
_cell.length_b   1.000
_cell.length_c   1.000
_cell.angle_alpha   90.00
_cell.angle_beta   90.00
_cell.angle_gamma   90.00
#
_symmetry.space_group_name_H-M   'P 1'
#
loop_
_entity.id
_entity.type
_entity.pdbx_description
1 polymer ?
#
loop_
_entity_poly.entity_id
_entity_poly.type
_entity_poly.pdbx_seq_one_letter_code
_entity_poly.pdbx_strand_id
1 'polypeptide(L)'
;MLLAAHVVFLSAAALRIVRGQRAHLVRSQAAWWLQYYPPLVWVPFVLAYLVPLRVALADELHIAGVAVAIAAALFAAWAMWSLGRSYGIRMDLFEGHRVVTAGPYRIVRHPMYLGILIFQIGAT
;
A
#
# COMPACT_ATOMS: atom_id res chain seq x y z
N MET A 1 8.86 -7.61 9.55
CA MET A 1 8.38 -6.21 9.49
C MET A 1 9.20 -5.34 8.53
N LEU A 2 10.46 -5.01 8.84
CA LEU A 2 11.32 -4.15 8.00
C LEU A 2 11.47 -4.62 6.55
N LEU A 3 11.62 -5.93 6.33
CA LEU A 3 11.77 -6.52 4.99
C LEU A 3 10.54 -6.27 4.10
N ALA A 4 9.34 -6.43 4.66
CA ALA A 4 8.08 -6.22 3.94
C ALA A 4 7.86 -4.74 3.56
N ALA A 5 8.21 -3.82 4.47
CA ALA A 5 8.21 -2.39 4.18
C ALA A 5 9.19 -2.04 3.04
N HIS A 6 10.37 -2.66 3.02
CA HIS A 6 11.34 -2.49 1.94
C HIS A 6 10.84 -3.05 0.60
N VAL A 7 10.16 -4.19 0.58
CA VAL A 7 9.59 -4.76 -0.66
C VAL A 7 8.56 -3.82 -1.28
N VAL A 8 7.65 -3.27 -0.47
CA VAL A 8 6.62 -2.34 -0.95
C VAL A 8 7.26 -1.02 -1.41
N PHE A 9 8.22 -0.49 -0.64
CA PHE A 9 8.92 0.76 -0.96
C PHE A 9 9.79 0.64 -2.21
N LEU A 10 10.57 -0.44 -2.34
CA LEU A 10 11.39 -0.74 -3.52
C LEU A 10 10.51 -0.98 -4.75
N SER A 11 9.36 -1.64 -4.57
CA SER A 11 8.39 -1.81 -5.68
C SER A 11 7.86 -0.46 -6.17
N ALA A 12 7.50 0.44 -5.25
CA ALA A 12 7.04 1.79 -5.60
C ALA A 12 8.16 2.65 -6.23
N ALA A 13 9.38 2.58 -5.67
CA ALA A 13 10.55 3.31 -6.18
C ALA A 13 11.00 2.81 -7.55
N ALA A 14 11.08 1.49 -7.75
CA ALA A 14 11.44 0.87 -9.03
C ALA A 14 10.42 1.23 -10.11
N LEU A 15 9.12 1.17 -9.82
CA LEU A 15 8.09 1.59 -10.77
C LEU A 15 8.20 3.08 -11.14
N ARG A 16 8.65 3.92 -10.21
CA ARG A 16 8.84 5.36 -10.44
C ARG A 16 10.10 5.65 -11.29
N ILE A 17 11.20 4.92 -11.06
CA ILE A 17 12.46 5.09 -11.80
C ILE A 17 12.35 4.52 -13.23
N VAL A 18 11.76 3.34 -13.38
CA VAL A 18 11.71 2.63 -14.68
C VAL A 18 10.76 3.30 -15.69
N ARG A 19 9.82 4.16 -15.25
CA ARG A 19 8.66 4.54 -16.08
C ARG A 19 8.54 6.04 -16.44
N GLY A 20 9.57 6.85 -16.13
CA GLY A 20 9.74 8.23 -16.60
C GLY A 20 8.69 9.24 -16.12
N GLN A 21 8.97 10.54 -16.33
CA GLN A 21 7.99 11.61 -16.08
C GLN A 21 6.86 11.57 -17.11
N ARG A 22 5.64 11.97 -16.70
CA ARG A 22 4.44 11.87 -17.53
C ARG A 22 3.66 13.17 -17.58
N ALA A 23 3.02 13.41 -18.72
CA ALA A 23 2.04 14.47 -18.88
C ALA A 23 0.80 14.16 -18.02
N HIS A 24 0.37 15.16 -17.27
CA HIS A 24 -0.84 15.10 -16.46
C HIS A 24 -2.01 15.61 -17.30
N LEU A 25 -3.09 14.82 -17.42
CA LEU A 25 -4.33 15.26 -18.08
C LEU A 25 -5.17 16.11 -17.15
N VAL A 26 -5.32 15.66 -15.90
CA VAL A 26 -6.03 16.39 -14.85
C VAL A 26 -5.16 16.40 -13.61
N ARG A 27 -4.80 17.60 -13.18
CA ARG A 27 -4.21 17.83 -11.86
C ARG A 27 -5.33 18.11 -10.88
N SER A 28 -5.34 17.37 -9.77
CA SER A 28 -6.25 17.68 -8.69
C SER A 28 -6.02 19.13 -8.21
N GLN A 29 -7.09 19.92 -8.12
CA GLN A 29 -7.06 21.25 -7.47
C GLN A 29 -7.27 21.16 -5.95
N ALA A 30 -7.44 19.94 -5.40
CA ALA A 30 -7.58 19.77 -3.96
C ALA A 30 -6.35 20.35 -3.24
N ALA A 31 -6.56 20.94 -2.07
CA ALA A 31 -5.47 21.47 -1.28
C ALA A 31 -4.40 20.38 -1.04
N TRP A 32 -3.14 20.76 -1.08
CA TRP A 32 -1.99 19.84 -1.06
C TRP A 32 -2.03 18.84 0.11
N TRP A 33 -2.62 19.21 1.26
CA TRP A 33 -2.80 18.36 2.43
C TRP A 33 -3.86 17.27 2.25
N LEU A 34 -4.88 17.48 1.42
CA LEU A 34 -5.81 16.42 0.99
C LEU A 34 -5.16 15.46 0.00
N GLN A 35 -4.24 15.96 -0.86
CA GLN A 35 -3.62 15.14 -1.91
C GLN A 35 -2.59 14.16 -1.36
N TYR A 36 -1.84 14.55 -0.32
CA TYR A 36 -0.76 13.72 0.18
C TYR A 36 -1.20 12.72 1.21
N TYR A 37 -1.98 13.11 2.21
CA TYR A 37 -2.56 12.24 3.23
C TYR A 37 -3.28 13.16 4.24
N PRO A 38 -4.60 13.04 4.46
CA PRO A 38 -5.25 13.74 5.55
C PRO A 38 -4.53 13.40 6.86
N PRO A 39 -4.15 14.37 7.72
CA PRO A 39 -3.49 14.10 9.00
C PRO A 39 -4.27 13.07 9.84
N LEU A 40 -5.60 13.06 9.69
CA LEU A 40 -6.52 12.12 10.31
C LEU A 40 -6.21 10.65 10.03
N VAL A 41 -5.61 10.30 8.87
CA VAL A 41 -5.26 8.90 8.59
C VAL A 41 -4.25 8.37 9.60
N TRP A 42 -3.38 9.24 10.14
CA TRP A 42 -2.32 8.86 11.05
C TRP A 42 -2.83 8.62 12.47
N VAL A 43 -4.02 9.14 12.82
CA VAL A 43 -4.60 9.01 14.16
C VAL A 43 -4.63 7.55 14.65
N PRO A 44 -5.19 6.57 13.91
CA PRO A 44 -5.16 5.17 14.36
C PRO A 44 -3.74 4.60 14.51
N PHE A 45 -2.77 5.03 13.69
CA PHE A 45 -1.38 4.58 13.80
C PHE A 45 -0.67 5.18 15.02
N VAL A 46 -0.89 6.46 15.28
CA VAL A 46 -0.38 7.16 16.46
C VAL A 46 -0.99 6.56 17.72
N LEU A 47 -2.30 6.30 17.73
CA LEU A 47 -2.97 5.61 18.84
C LEU A 47 -2.40 4.20 19.06
N ALA A 48 -2.21 3.41 18.00
CA ALA A 48 -1.61 2.08 18.09
C ALA A 48 -0.16 2.11 18.60
N TYR A 49 0.61 3.14 18.24
CA TYR A 49 1.99 3.33 18.72
C TYR A 49 2.03 3.74 20.21
N LEU A 50 1.14 4.66 20.62
CA LEU A 50 1.08 5.18 21.99
C LEU A 50 0.46 4.18 22.96
N VAL A 51 -0.46 3.34 22.49
CA VAL A 51 -1.15 2.32 23.29
C VAL A 51 -0.86 0.94 22.68
N PRO A 52 0.35 0.39 22.89
CA PRO A 52 0.70 -0.91 22.34
C PRO A 52 -0.14 -1.99 23.04
N LEU A 53 -1.07 -2.58 22.30
CA LEU A 53 -1.81 -3.75 22.74
C LEU A 53 -0.87 -4.96 22.70
N ARG A 54 -0.11 -5.17 23.79
CA ARG A 54 0.78 -6.33 23.91
C ARG A 54 -0.03 -7.56 24.24
N VAL A 55 -0.43 -8.30 23.22
CA VAL A 55 -1.06 -9.61 23.39
C VAL A 55 0.06 -10.65 23.50
N ALA A 56 0.10 -11.38 24.59
CA ALA A 56 1.01 -12.53 24.73
C ALA A 56 0.47 -13.67 23.86
N LEU A 57 0.94 -13.76 22.63
CA LEU A 57 0.62 -14.85 21.70
C LEU A 57 1.62 -15.99 21.89
N ALA A 58 1.18 -17.23 21.69
CA ALA A 58 2.09 -18.37 21.58
C ALA A 58 3.06 -18.15 20.40
N ASP A 59 4.30 -18.63 20.52
CA ASP A 59 5.35 -18.44 19.51
C ASP A 59 4.92 -18.91 18.11
N GLU A 60 4.15 -19.99 18.03
CA GLU A 60 3.57 -20.54 16.80
C GLU A 60 2.67 -19.52 16.08
N LEU A 61 1.82 -18.82 16.83
CA LEU A 61 0.91 -17.82 16.32
C LEU A 61 1.65 -16.55 15.89
N HIS A 62 2.76 -16.23 16.57
CA HIS A 62 3.65 -15.14 16.17
C HIS A 62 4.32 -15.42 14.82
N ILE A 63 4.83 -16.64 14.62
CA ILE A 63 5.44 -17.06 13.34
C ILE A 63 4.39 -17.02 12.22
N ALA A 64 3.18 -17.51 12.50
CA ALA A 64 2.06 -17.45 11.55
C ALA A 64 1.71 -15.99 11.18
N GLY A 65 1.64 -15.08 12.16
CA GLY A 65 1.40 -13.66 11.95
C GLY A 65 2.45 -13.02 11.03
N VAL A 66 3.73 -13.30 11.29
CA VAL A 66 4.84 -12.81 10.45
C VAL A 66 4.73 -13.35 9.02
N ALA A 67 4.39 -14.63 8.83
CA ALA A 67 4.19 -15.21 7.51
C ALA A 67 3.02 -14.55 6.76
N VAL A 68 1.90 -14.31 7.46
CA VAL A 68 0.73 -13.60 6.92
C VAL A 68 1.11 -12.17 6.52
N ALA A 69 1.87 -11.46 7.34
CA ALA A 69 2.33 -10.11 7.04
C ALA A 69 3.22 -10.09 5.77
N ILE A 70 4.14 -11.04 5.62
CA ILE A 70 4.98 -11.14 4.43
C ILE A 70 4.11 -11.41 3.19
N ALA A 71 3.17 -12.35 3.26
CA ALA A 71 2.27 -12.66 2.15
C ALA A 71 1.41 -11.45 1.75
N ALA A 72 0.90 -10.70 2.73
CA ALA A 72 0.11 -9.49 2.51
C ALA A 72 0.92 -8.38 1.81
N ALA A 73 2.19 -8.22 2.19
CA ALA A 73 3.10 -7.27 1.54
C ALA A 73 3.41 -7.66 0.09
N LEU A 74 3.62 -8.95 -0.19
CA LEU A 74 3.80 -9.46 -1.55
C LEU A 74 2.54 -9.26 -2.39
N PHE A 75 1.36 -9.47 -1.82
CA PHE A 75 0.08 -9.21 -2.49
C PHE A 75 -0.10 -7.73 -2.84
N ALA A 76 0.25 -6.82 -1.92
CA ALA A 76 0.24 -5.39 -2.17
C ALA A 76 1.25 -4.98 -3.26
N ALA A 77 2.45 -5.59 -3.28
CA ALA A 77 3.44 -5.39 -4.33
C ALA A 77 2.93 -5.86 -5.71
N TRP A 78 2.30 -7.02 -5.76
CA TRP A 78 1.67 -7.54 -6.97
C TRP A 78 0.56 -6.63 -7.49
N ALA A 79 -0.23 -6.03 -6.59
CA ALA A 79 -1.21 -5.02 -6.96
C ALA A 79 -0.57 -3.77 -7.58
N MET A 80 0.47 -3.23 -6.94
CA MET A 80 1.21 -2.08 -7.49
C MET A 80 1.78 -2.38 -8.87
N TRP A 81 2.38 -3.55 -9.06
CA TRP A 81 2.94 -3.97 -10.35
C TRP A 81 1.87 -4.19 -11.42
N SER A 82 0.72 -4.74 -11.04
CA SER A 82 -0.42 -4.93 -11.94
C SER A 82 -0.99 -3.59 -12.42
N LEU A 83 -1.10 -2.61 -11.51
CA LEU A 83 -1.51 -1.25 -11.86
C LEU A 83 -0.48 -0.57 -12.77
N GLY A 84 0.79 -0.84 -12.50
CA GLY A 84 1.88 -0.57 -13.41
C GLY A 84 1.96 0.89 -13.83
N ARG A 85 1.61 1.20 -15.09
CA ARG A 85 1.63 2.59 -15.56
C ARG A 85 0.52 3.40 -14.89
N SER A 86 -0.66 2.84 -14.67
CA SER A 86 -1.76 3.58 -14.03
C SER A 86 -1.54 3.86 -12.53
N TYR A 87 -0.47 3.36 -11.91
CA TYR A 87 -0.15 3.68 -10.52
C TYR A 87 0.26 5.15 -10.35
N GLY A 88 -0.44 5.86 -9.47
CA GLY A 88 -0.13 7.21 -9.03
C GLY A 88 -0.22 7.31 -7.51
N ILE A 89 0.79 7.94 -6.90
CA ILE A 89 0.79 8.25 -5.46
C ILE A 89 -0.21 9.39 -5.14
N ARG A 90 -0.43 10.28 -6.11
CA ARG A 90 -1.45 11.34 -6.05
C ARG A 90 -2.70 10.90 -6.79
N MET A 91 -3.85 11.46 -6.39
CA MET A 91 -5.10 11.39 -7.16
C MET A 91 -5.03 12.30 -8.40
N ASP A 92 -4.10 12.01 -9.30
CA ASP A 92 -3.96 12.69 -10.59
C ASP A 92 -4.34 11.73 -11.72
N LEU A 93 -4.96 12.27 -12.77
CA LEU A 93 -5.24 11.51 -13.98
C LEU A 93 -4.12 11.75 -14.99
N PHE A 94 -3.41 10.68 -15.36
CA PHE A 94 -2.32 10.72 -16.33
C PHE A 94 -2.82 10.48 -17.75
N GLU A 95 -2.09 11.00 -18.73
CA GLU A 95 -2.36 10.67 -20.12
C GLU A 95 -2.16 9.17 -20.38
N GLY A 96 -3.17 8.52 -21.00
CA GLY A 96 -3.19 7.07 -21.20
C GLY A 96 -3.52 6.24 -19.96
N HIS A 97 -4.15 6.82 -18.93
CA HIS A 97 -4.64 6.07 -17.77
C HIS A 97 -5.63 4.98 -18.20
N ARG A 98 -5.37 3.73 -17.80
CA ARG A 98 -6.27 2.59 -18.06
C ARG A 98 -6.70 1.97 -16.75
N VAL A 99 -7.99 1.63 -16.67
CA VAL A 99 -8.51 0.81 -15.58
C VAL A 99 -7.93 -0.60 -15.72
N VAL A 100 -7.15 -1.01 -14.72
CA VAL A 100 -6.58 -2.37 -14.68
C VAL A 100 -7.57 -3.28 -13.97
N THR A 101 -8.02 -4.31 -14.68
CA THR A 101 -8.90 -5.36 -14.13
C THR A 101 -8.19 -6.71 -14.04
N ALA A 102 -6.90 -6.78 -14.40
CA ALA A 102 -6.10 -8.00 -14.37
C ALA A 102 -5.36 -8.19 -13.03
N GLY A 103 -4.90 -9.41 -12.78
CA GLY A 103 -4.16 -9.76 -11.57
C GLY A 103 -5.04 -9.68 -10.31
N PRO A 104 -4.57 -9.06 -9.21
CA PRO A 104 -5.30 -9.03 -7.95
C PRO A 104 -6.57 -8.18 -8.01
N TYR A 105 -6.68 -7.31 -9.03
CA TYR A 105 -7.88 -6.49 -9.29
C TYR A 105 -9.07 -7.32 -9.79
N ARG A 106 -8.87 -8.61 -10.14
CA ARG A 106 -9.97 -9.55 -10.40
C ARG A 106 -10.67 -10.03 -9.13
N ILE A 107 -9.97 -9.98 -7.99
CA ILE A 107 -10.43 -10.52 -6.71
C ILE A 107 -11.12 -9.42 -5.91
N VAL A 108 -10.50 -8.24 -5.83
CA VAL A 108 -10.99 -7.09 -5.06
C VAL A 108 -10.66 -5.79 -5.77
N ARG A 109 -11.50 -4.75 -5.61
CA ARG A 109 -11.30 -3.44 -6.26
C ARG A 109 -10.10 -2.66 -5.69
N HIS A 110 -9.76 -2.89 -4.42
CA HIS A 110 -8.66 -2.20 -3.73
C HIS A 110 -7.67 -3.20 -3.08
N PRO A 111 -6.96 -4.00 -3.89
CA PRO A 111 -6.10 -5.08 -3.38
C PRO A 111 -4.93 -4.57 -2.54
N MET A 112 -4.41 -3.38 -2.83
CA MET A 112 -3.35 -2.77 -2.04
C MET A 112 -3.81 -2.40 -0.62
N TYR A 113 -5.03 -1.86 -0.48
CA TYR A 113 -5.60 -1.55 0.83
C TYR A 113 -5.91 -2.81 1.63
N LEU A 114 -6.41 -3.85 0.96
CA LEU A 114 -6.58 -5.15 1.58
C LEU A 114 -5.25 -5.71 2.11
N GLY A 115 -4.19 -5.66 1.29
CA GLY A 115 -2.85 -6.09 1.70
C GLY A 115 -2.32 -5.28 2.91
N ILE A 116 -2.53 -3.97 2.94
CA ILE A 116 -2.13 -3.12 4.08
C ILE A 116 -2.90 -3.51 5.35
N LEU A 117 -4.20 -3.76 5.27
CA LEU A 117 -5.00 -4.16 6.42
C LEU A 117 -4.54 -5.51 6.99
N ILE A 118 -4.36 -6.51 6.12
CA ILE A 118 -3.91 -7.85 6.53
C ILE A 118 -2.49 -7.77 7.11
N PHE A 119 -1.62 -6.94 6.52
CA PHE A 119 -0.27 -6.71 7.03
C PHE A 119 -0.29 -6.22 8.47
N GLN A 120 -1.17 -5.26 8.80
CA GLN A 120 -1.28 -4.71 10.16
C GLN A 120 -1.76 -5.75 11.17
N ILE A 121 -2.64 -6.67 10.76
CA ILE A 121 -3.12 -7.74 11.63
C ILE A 121 -2.03 -8.80 11.87
N GLY A 122 -1.24 -9.15 10.85
CA GLY A 122 -0.12 -10.08 11.01
C GLY A 122 1.10 -9.45 11.69
N ALA A 123 1.13 -8.13 11.86
CA ALA A 123 2.25 -7.37 12.40
C ALA A 123 2.28 -7.26 13.93
N THR A 124 1.16 -7.57 14.59
CA THR A 124 0.99 -7.51 16.04
C THR A 124 1.38 -8.82 16.71
#